data_AF-A0A960SFF1-F1
#
_entry.id   AF-A0A960SFF1-F1
#
_cell.length_a   1.000
_cell.length_b   1.000
_cell.length_c   1.000
_cell.angle_alpha   90.00
_cell.angle_beta   90.00
_cell.angle_gamma   90.00
#
_symmetry.space_group_name_H-M   'P 1'
#
loop_
_entity.id
_entity.type
_entity.pdbx_description
1 polymer ?
#
loop_
_entity_poly.entity_id
_entity_poly.type
_entity_poly.pdbx_seq_one_letter_code
_entity_poly.pdbx_strand_id
1 'polypeptide(L)'
;MAFHGQWESAYIIQVDQVAHNYLMDLNSTPLWSQPNLPTFTDFSDHFSGSSLPEGGEIMIYHKWDWWFLDLFLIWLIGSMVIAPISFIVYPQDRTLGVIARIGAGLIAFAPASFILWVAAGGWGPPAPLFFATLGLLFGGTWAVVYAKKDPKDSK
;
A
#
# COMPACT_ATOMS: atom_id res chain seq x y z
N MET A 1 -8.22 9.67 -1.13
CA MET A 1 -7.65 9.20 -2.41
C MET A 1 -7.56 7.69 -2.34
N ALA A 2 -8.16 6.98 -3.31
CA ALA A 2 -8.14 5.52 -3.36
C ALA A 2 -6.90 5.04 -4.13
N PHE A 3 -6.35 3.89 -3.74
CA PHE A 3 -5.22 3.27 -4.41
C PHE A 3 -5.55 2.98 -5.88
N HIS A 4 -4.81 3.59 -6.81
CA HIS A 4 -4.89 3.35 -8.26
C HIS A 4 -3.72 2.46 -8.70
N GLY A 5 -3.70 1.22 -8.20
CA GLY A 5 -2.95 0.20 -8.91
C GLY A 5 -3.70 -0.11 -10.19
N GLN A 6 -3.02 -0.02 -11.33
CA GLN A 6 -3.60 -0.31 -12.62
C GLN A 6 -2.59 -1.03 -13.50
N TRP A 7 -3.11 -1.89 -14.37
CA TRP A 7 -2.32 -2.46 -15.44
C TRP A 7 -2.27 -1.48 -16.60
N GLU A 8 -1.08 -1.28 -17.14
CA GLU A 8 -0.84 -0.47 -18.33
C GLU A 8 -0.18 -1.35 -19.39
N SER A 9 -0.49 -1.07 -20.64
CA SER A 9 0.26 -1.61 -21.77
C SER A 9 1.07 -0.50 -22.43
N ALA A 10 2.34 -0.78 -22.72
CA ALA A 10 3.17 0.08 -23.56
C ALA A 10 3.33 -0.54 -24.94
N TYR A 11 3.15 0.30 -25.96
CA TYR A 11 3.63 0.04 -27.31
C TYR A 11 4.90 0.85 -27.55
N ILE A 12 6.04 0.17 -27.71
CA ILE A 12 7.35 0.76 -27.91
C ILE A 12 7.76 0.57 -29.36
N ILE A 13 8.05 1.67 -30.05
CA ILE A 13 8.51 1.64 -31.43
C ILE A 13 9.69 2.58 -31.64
N GLN A 14 10.65 2.17 -32.47
CA GLN A 14 11.79 2.99 -32.83
C GLN A 14 11.61 3.48 -34.27
N VAL A 15 11.47 4.80 -34.45
CA VAL A 15 11.34 5.46 -35.75
C VAL A 15 12.48 6.46 -35.87
N ASP A 16 13.29 6.35 -36.92
CA ASP A 16 14.39 7.29 -37.21
C ASP A 16 15.33 7.58 -36.02
N GLN A 17 15.69 6.52 -35.28
CA GLN A 17 16.49 6.54 -34.05
C GLN A 17 15.84 7.19 -32.82
N VAL A 18 14.57 7.60 -32.89
CA VAL A 18 13.79 8.08 -31.75
C VAL A 18 12.85 6.97 -31.26
N ALA A 19 12.89 6.69 -29.96
CA ALA A 19 11.96 5.77 -29.32
C ALA A 19 10.65 6.50 -28.99
N HIS A 20 9.53 5.99 -29.50
CA HIS A 20 8.19 6.43 -29.18
C HIS A 20 7.51 5.38 -28.30
N ASN A 21 6.92 5.84 -27.19
CA ASN A 21 6.22 5.00 -26.24
C ASN A 21 4.77 5.47 -26.15
N TYR A 22 3.82 4.59 -26.46
CA TYR A 22 2.39 4.84 -26.33
C TYR A 22 1.84 3.99 -25.19
N LEU A 23 1.14 4.63 -24.26
CA LEU A 23 0.66 3.98 -23.04
C LEU A 23 -0.87 3.87 -23.04
N MET A 24 -1.38 2.66 -22.87
CA MET A 24 -2.81 2.36 -22.80
C MET A 24 -3.16 1.78 -21.43
N ASP A 25 -4.08 2.42 -20.72
CA ASP A 25 -4.61 1.90 -19.46
C ASP A 25 -5.52 0.70 -19.73
N LEU A 26 -5.27 -0.43 -19.05
CA LEU A 26 -6.03 -1.68 -19.26
C LEU A 26 -7.20 -1.85 -18.27
N ASN A 27 -7.36 -0.96 -17.30
CA ASN A 27 -8.49 -0.90 -16.35
C ASN A 27 -8.98 -2.28 -15.83
N SER A 28 -8.06 -3.17 -15.45
CA SER A 28 -8.43 -4.51 -14.98
C SER A 28 -8.68 -4.55 -13.48
N THR A 29 -9.78 -5.21 -13.10
CA THR A 29 -10.09 -5.63 -11.74
C THR A 29 -10.41 -7.14 -11.76
N PRO A 30 -9.84 -7.97 -10.86
CA PRO A 30 -8.99 -7.64 -9.73
C PRO A 30 -7.54 -7.31 -10.10
N LEU A 31 -6.87 -6.54 -9.23
CA LEU A 31 -5.52 -5.99 -9.47
C LEU A 31 -4.46 -7.03 -9.81
N TRP A 32 -4.52 -8.25 -9.28
CA TRP A 32 -3.46 -9.25 -9.51
C TRP A 32 -3.72 -10.17 -10.69
N SER A 33 -4.90 -10.07 -11.29
CA SER A 33 -5.15 -10.78 -12.54
C SER A 33 -4.50 -9.99 -13.65
N GLN A 34 -3.36 -10.48 -14.14
CA GLN A 34 -2.74 -9.91 -15.33
C GLN A 34 -3.76 -9.94 -16.47
N PRO A 35 -4.08 -8.79 -17.10
CA PRO A 35 -4.95 -8.75 -18.26
C PRO A 35 -4.26 -9.38 -19.47
N ASN A 36 -5.07 -9.79 -20.45
CA ASN A 36 -4.54 -10.31 -21.71
C ASN A 36 -3.73 -9.24 -22.44
N LEU A 37 -2.70 -9.66 -23.17
CA LEU A 37 -1.92 -8.79 -24.04
C LEU A 37 -2.83 -8.16 -25.10
N PRO A 38 -2.99 -6.82 -25.12
CA PRO A 38 -3.75 -6.16 -26.18
C PRO A 38 -3.06 -6.37 -27.53
N THR A 39 -3.87 -6.42 -28.58
CA THR A 39 -3.40 -6.51 -29.96
C THR A 39 -3.01 -5.13 -30.49
N PHE A 40 -2.27 -5.09 -31.60
CA PHE A 40 -1.97 -3.84 -32.29
C PHE A 40 -3.24 -3.11 -32.74
N THR A 41 -4.29 -3.86 -33.13
CA THR A 41 -5.59 -3.29 -33.47
C THR A 41 -6.22 -2.55 -32.29
N ASP A 42 -6.15 -3.11 -31.08
CA ASP A 42 -6.66 -2.46 -29.87
C ASP A 42 -5.95 -1.12 -29.61
N PHE A 43 -4.64 -1.05 -29.83
CA PHE A 43 -3.87 0.19 -29.75
C PHE A 43 -4.25 1.19 -30.85
N SER A 44 -4.39 0.74 -32.09
CA SER A 44 -4.81 1.58 -33.22
C SER A 44 -6.20 2.20 -32.98
N ASP A 45 -7.12 1.44 -32.41
CA ASP A 45 -8.47 1.90 -32.10
C ASP A 45 -8.45 2.90 -30.93
N HIS A 46 -7.69 2.60 -29.86
CA HIS A 46 -7.53 3.47 -28.70
C HIS A 46 -6.91 4.83 -29.08
N PHE A 47 -5.91 4.80 -29.96
CA PHE A 47 -5.20 5.98 -30.47
C PHE A 47 -5.67 6.39 -31.87
N SER A 48 -6.95 6.21 -32.18
CA SER A 48 -7.56 6.44 -33.50
C SER A 48 -7.30 7.82 -34.16
N GLY A 49 -6.73 8.79 -33.42
CA GLY A 49 -6.25 10.07 -33.94
C GLY A 49 -4.81 10.08 -34.46
N SER A 50 -4.04 8.99 -34.31
CA SER A 50 -2.65 8.87 -34.73
C SER A 50 -2.44 7.61 -35.58
N SER A 51 -1.79 7.76 -36.74
CA SER A 51 -1.30 6.62 -37.52
C SER A 51 -0.11 6.00 -36.77
N LEU A 52 -0.38 4.95 -35.98
CA LEU A 52 0.65 4.20 -35.29
C LEU A 52 1.45 3.38 -36.32
N PRO A 53 2.78 3.50 -36.38
CA PRO A 53 3.58 2.70 -37.28
C PRO A 53 3.56 1.23 -36.83
N GLU A 54 3.52 0.29 -37.78
CA GLU A 54 3.57 -1.15 -37.50
C GLU A 54 5.01 -1.61 -37.16
N GLY A 55 5.13 -2.65 -36.32
CA GLY A 55 6.41 -3.31 -36.02
C GLY A 55 7.05 -2.97 -34.67
N GLY A 56 6.32 -2.32 -33.76
CA GLY A 56 6.75 -2.10 -32.37
C GLY A 56 6.49 -3.31 -31.46
N GLU A 57 7.05 -3.26 -30.25
CA GLU A 57 6.85 -4.27 -29.21
C GLU A 57 5.73 -3.84 -28.25
N ILE A 58 4.79 -4.74 -27.98
CA ILE A 58 3.73 -4.54 -26.98
C ILE A 58 4.14 -5.26 -25.70
N MET A 59 4.15 -4.52 -24.60
CA MET A 59 4.39 -5.06 -23.27
C MET A 59 3.28 -4.65 -22.31
N ILE A 60 3.07 -5.48 -21.29
CA ILE A 60 2.20 -5.17 -20.15
C ILE A 60 3.08 -5.00 -18.92
N TYR A 61 2.84 -3.95 -18.16
CA TYR A 61 3.45 -3.77 -16.86
C TYR A 61 2.41 -3.31 -15.83
N HIS A 62 2.74 -3.56 -14.57
CA HIS A 62 1.92 -3.12 -13.46
C HIS A 62 2.41 -1.75 -13.00
N LYS A 63 1.55 -0.73 -13.08
CA LYS A 63 1.90 0.59 -12.57
C LYS A 63 1.68 0.61 -11.06
N TRP A 64 2.77 0.81 -10.35
CA TRP A 64 2.76 1.06 -8.93
C TRP A 64 2.86 2.55 -8.67
N ASP A 65 1.94 3.03 -7.86
CA ASP A 65 1.89 4.41 -7.43
C ASP A 65 3.01 4.68 -6.40
N TRP A 66 3.84 5.70 -6.66
CA TRP A 66 4.99 6.04 -5.81
C TRP A 66 4.61 6.41 -4.36
N TRP A 67 3.40 6.92 -4.13
CA TRP A 67 2.93 7.24 -2.77
C TRP A 67 2.81 6.00 -1.88
N PHE A 68 2.69 4.79 -2.46
CA PHE A 68 2.71 3.55 -1.70
C PHE A 68 4.08 3.32 -1.04
N LEU A 69 5.17 3.62 -1.78
CA LEU A 69 6.52 3.60 -1.25
C LEU A 69 6.70 4.65 -0.15
N ASP A 70 6.18 5.86 -0.36
CA ASP A 70 6.24 6.93 0.64
C ASP A 70 5.51 6.56 1.93
N LEU A 71 4.30 5.99 1.84
CA LEU A 71 3.57 5.51 3.01
C LEU A 71 4.28 4.36 3.71
N PHE A 72 4.86 3.43 2.95
CA PHE A 72 5.64 2.34 3.52
C PHE A 72 6.88 2.87 4.27
N LEU A 73 7.57 3.87 3.71
CA LEU A 73 8.73 4.51 4.34
C LEU A 73 8.34 5.31 5.59
N ILE A 74 7.27 6.12 5.54
CA ILE A 74 6.75 6.86 6.69
C ILE A 74 6.35 5.89 7.80
N TRP A 75 5.69 4.78 7.45
CA TRP A 75 5.34 3.73 8.39
C TRP A 75 6.56 3.07 9.00
N LEU A 76 7.57 2.71 8.19
CA LEU A 76 8.81 2.10 8.66
C LEU A 76 9.52 3.02 9.66
N ILE A 77 9.69 4.30 9.31
CA ILE A 77 10.31 5.32 10.16
C ILE A 77 9.51 5.48 11.46
N GLY A 78 8.19 5.62 11.36
CA GLY A 78 7.30 5.71 12.53
C GLY A 78 7.39 4.50 13.44
N SER A 79 7.50 3.30 12.88
CA SER A 79 7.67 2.04 13.63
C SER A 79 8.98 1.99 14.42
N MET A 80 10.08 2.45 13.80
CA MET A 80 11.39 2.48 14.43
C MET A 80 11.48 3.53 15.54
N VAL A 81 10.62 4.53 15.55
CA VAL A 81 10.59 5.58 16.58
C VAL A 81 9.59 5.23 17.71
N ILE A 82 8.36 4.87 17.36
CA ILE A 82 7.27 4.68 18.35
C ILE A 82 7.44 3.37 19.13
N ALA A 83 7.92 2.29 18.50
CA ALA A 83 8.09 1.01 19.18
C ALA A 83 9.14 1.10 20.31
N PRO A 84 10.38 1.63 20.11
CA PRO A 84 11.33 1.79 21.19
C PRO A 84 10.87 2.77 22.28
N ILE A 85 10.21 3.87 21.90
CA ILE A 85 9.64 4.81 22.87
C ILE A 85 8.62 4.11 23.77
N SER A 86 7.77 3.24 23.22
CA SER A 86 6.79 2.47 24.01
C SER A 86 7.42 1.54 25.05
N PHE A 87 8.64 1.05 24.79
CA PHE A 87 9.41 0.22 25.71
C PHE A 87 10.20 1.04 26.74
N ILE A 88 10.72 2.20 26.36
CA ILE A 88 11.60 3.03 27.21
C ILE A 88 10.81 3.90 28.20
N VAL A 89 9.61 4.36 27.83
CA VAL A 89 8.76 5.23 28.65
C VAL A 89 8.18 4.51 29.89
N TYR A 90 8.39 3.20 30.00
CA TYR A 90 7.91 2.30 31.06
C TYR A 90 8.02 2.82 32.51
N PRO A 91 9.02 3.62 32.93
CA PRO A 91 9.11 4.05 34.33
C PRO A 91 8.65 5.49 34.63
N GLN A 92 8.49 6.38 33.63
CA GLN A 92 8.43 7.83 33.89
C GLN A 92 7.04 8.46 33.70
N ASP A 93 6.23 8.00 32.74
CA ASP A 93 4.91 8.60 32.48
C ASP A 93 3.92 7.56 31.90
N ARG A 94 2.85 7.29 32.66
CA ARG A 94 1.82 6.32 32.28
C ARG A 94 1.01 6.74 31.06
N THR A 95 0.70 8.03 30.95
CA THR A 95 -0.10 8.55 29.83
C THR A 95 0.70 8.41 28.54
N LEU A 96 1.98 8.78 28.60
CA LEU A 96 2.90 8.66 27.49
C LEU A 96 3.15 7.19 27.10
N GLY A 97 3.23 6.28 28.08
CA GLY A 97 3.37 4.84 27.85
C GLY A 97 2.11 4.16 27.29
N VAL A 98 0.91 4.67 27.58
CA VAL A 98 -0.35 4.21 26.98
C VAL A 98 -0.44 4.66 25.52
N ILE A 99 -0.16 5.95 25.25
CA ILE A 99 -0.18 6.51 23.89
C ILE A 99 0.83 5.79 22.99
N ALA A 100 2.06 5.58 23.49
CA ALA A 100 3.10 4.91 22.72
C ALA A 100 2.74 3.45 22.38
N ARG A 101 2.01 2.74 23.27
CA ARG A 101 1.53 1.37 23.01
C ARG A 101 0.35 1.30 22.04
N ILE A 102 -0.56 2.27 22.09
CA ILE A 102 -1.62 2.42 21.07
C ILE A 102 -0.98 2.67 19.70
N GLY A 103 0.02 3.56 19.65
CA GLY A 103 0.80 3.82 18.44
C GLY A 103 1.51 2.56 17.93
N ALA A 104 2.18 1.80 18.80
CA ALA A 104 2.82 0.54 18.43
C ALA A 104 1.82 -0.51 17.92
N GLY A 105 0.63 -0.62 18.53
CA GLY A 105 -0.44 -1.51 18.09
C GLY A 105 -0.99 -1.15 16.70
N LEU A 106 -1.22 0.14 16.44
CA LEU A 106 -1.59 0.65 15.13
C LEU A 106 -0.53 0.33 14.07
N ILE A 107 0.74 0.52 14.41
CA ILE A 107 1.87 0.23 13.53
C ILE A 107 1.98 -1.26 13.23
N ALA A 108 1.78 -2.13 14.21
CA ALA A 108 1.83 -3.59 14.01
C ALA A 108 0.65 -4.12 13.19
N PHE A 109 -0.50 -3.45 13.20
CA PHE A 109 -1.68 -3.87 12.45
C PHE A 109 -1.63 -3.47 10.96
N ALA A 110 -0.92 -2.41 10.62
CA ALA A 110 -0.71 -1.98 9.24
C ALA A 110 -0.07 -3.06 8.33
N PRO A 111 1.04 -3.74 8.68
CA PRO A 111 1.61 -4.79 7.85
C PRO A 111 0.70 -6.03 7.80
N ALA A 112 0.00 -6.36 8.88
CA ALA A 112 -0.99 -7.45 8.87
C ALA A 112 -2.12 -7.15 7.87
N SER A 113 -2.60 -5.90 7.85
CA SER A 113 -3.61 -5.46 6.88
C SER A 113 -3.10 -5.45 5.45
N PHE A 114 -1.83 -5.06 5.24
CA PHE A 114 -1.19 -5.09 3.93
C PHE A 114 -1.00 -6.53 3.43
N ILE A 115 -0.49 -7.43 4.26
CA ILE A 115 -0.33 -8.85 3.93
C ILE A 115 -1.68 -9.48 3.59
N LEU A 116 -2.72 -9.18 4.38
CA LEU A 116 -4.07 -9.65 4.10
C LEU A 116 -4.61 -9.11 2.76
N TRP A 117 -4.33 -7.85 2.45
CA TRP A 117 -4.70 -7.22 1.17
C TRP A 117 -4.00 -7.88 -0.03
N VAL A 118 -2.68 -8.12 0.09
CA VAL A 118 -1.89 -8.83 -0.92
C VAL A 118 -2.45 -10.25 -1.10
N ALA A 119 -2.69 -10.98 0.00
CA ALA A 119 -3.20 -12.34 -0.03
C ALA A 119 -4.62 -12.45 -0.61
N ALA A 120 -5.48 -11.47 -0.33
CA ALA A 120 -6.88 -11.45 -0.77
C ALA A 120 -7.08 -10.98 -2.21
N GLY A 121 -6.02 -10.69 -2.94
CA GLY A 121 -6.17 -10.38 -4.35
C GLY A 121 -6.59 -8.93 -4.63
N GLY A 122 -6.26 -7.97 -3.74
CA GLY A 122 -6.18 -6.55 -4.15
C GLY A 122 -7.49 -5.94 -4.62
N TRP A 123 -8.61 -6.54 -4.23
CA TRP A 123 -9.92 -5.90 -4.26
C TRP A 123 -9.72 -4.58 -3.52
N GLY A 124 -10.14 -3.46 -4.13
CA GLY A 124 -9.75 -2.10 -3.74
C GLY A 124 -9.66 -1.89 -2.22
N PRO A 125 -8.75 -1.00 -1.78
CA PRO A 125 -8.15 -1.01 -0.45
C PRO A 125 -9.19 -1.37 0.62
N PRO A 126 -9.11 -2.55 1.26
CA PRO A 126 -9.98 -2.88 2.37
C PRO A 126 -9.79 -1.75 3.37
N ALA A 127 -10.89 -1.06 3.66
CA ALA A 127 -10.85 0.33 4.11
C ALA A 127 -9.74 0.52 5.15
N PRO A 128 -8.71 1.35 4.91
CA PRO A 128 -7.63 1.58 5.88
C PRO A 128 -8.18 1.91 7.28
N LEU A 129 -9.37 2.51 7.32
CA LEU A 129 -10.16 2.74 8.51
C LEU A 129 -10.54 1.46 9.27
N PHE A 130 -10.99 0.39 8.60
CA PHE A 130 -11.33 -0.89 9.24
C PHE A 130 -10.13 -1.46 10.02
N PHE A 131 -8.95 -1.46 9.41
CA PHE A 131 -7.73 -1.96 10.06
C PHE A 131 -7.16 -1.00 11.10
N ALA A 132 -7.25 0.31 10.88
CA ALA A 132 -6.93 1.29 11.91
C ALA A 132 -7.83 1.09 13.15
N THR A 133 -9.11 0.77 12.95
CA THR A 133 -10.05 0.48 14.05
C THR A 133 -9.62 -0.78 14.81
N LEU A 134 -9.22 -1.84 14.11
CA LEU A 134 -8.69 -3.05 14.76
C LEU A 134 -7.39 -2.76 15.52
N GLY A 135 -6.44 -2.02 14.92
CA GLY A 135 -5.20 -1.62 15.59
C GLY A 135 -5.45 -0.79 16.86
N LEU A 136 -6.44 0.11 16.84
CA LEU A 136 -6.88 0.86 18.02
C LEU A 136 -7.50 -0.04 19.09
N LEU A 137 -8.33 -1.03 18.71
CA LEU A 137 -8.94 -1.97 19.67
C LEU A 137 -7.90 -2.86 20.33
N PHE A 138 -6.97 -3.44 19.57
CA PHE A 138 -5.90 -4.29 20.11
C PHE A 138 -4.87 -3.48 20.91
N GLY A 139 -4.42 -2.32 20.41
CA GLY A 139 -3.53 -1.43 21.14
C GLY A 139 -4.17 -0.88 22.42
N GLY A 140 -5.46 -0.54 22.35
CA GLY A 140 -6.26 -0.07 23.48
C GLY A 140 -6.45 -1.12 24.56
N THR A 141 -6.84 -2.35 24.18
CA THR A 141 -6.95 -3.47 25.14
C THR A 141 -5.62 -3.80 25.80
N TRP A 142 -4.51 -3.81 25.04
CA TRP A 142 -3.17 -3.97 25.60
C TRP A 142 -2.82 -2.85 26.59
N ALA A 143 -3.14 -1.60 26.26
CA ALA A 143 -2.91 -0.45 27.13
C ALA A 143 -3.76 -0.50 28.41
N VAL A 144 -5.00 -0.97 28.34
CA VAL A 144 -5.89 -1.16 29.51
C VAL A 144 -5.37 -2.26 30.43
N VAL A 145 -4.94 -3.40 29.86
CA VAL A 145 -4.30 -4.48 30.63
C VAL A 145 -3.03 -3.97 31.33
N TYR A 146 -2.25 -3.14 30.63
CA TYR A 146 -1.06 -2.51 31.19
C TYR A 146 -1.41 -1.56 32.35
N ALA A 147 -2.42 -0.71 32.19
CA ALA A 147 -2.86 0.22 33.24
C ALA A 147 -3.38 -0.50 34.49
N LYS A 148 -3.94 -1.72 34.36
CA LYS A 148 -4.44 -2.53 35.48
C LYS A 148 -3.36 -3.33 36.21
N LYS A 149 -2.20 -3.60 35.60
CA LYS A 149 -1.08 -4.34 36.22
C LYS A 149 -0.23 -3.43 37.14
N ASP A 150 -0.89 -2.67 38.02
CA ASP A 150 -0.20 -1.77 38.93
C ASP A 150 0.49 -2.56 40.07
N PRO A 151 1.82 -2.44 40.26
CA PRO A 151 2.52 -3.09 41.39
C PRO A 151 2.18 -2.48 42.75
N LYS A 152 1.40 -1.40 42.79
CA LYS A 152 0.94 -0.79 44.06
C LYS A 152 -0.12 -1.62 44.79
N ASP A 153 -0.74 -2.58 44.12
CA ASP A 153 -1.74 -3.48 44.74
C ASP A 153 -1.13 -4.79 45.28
N SER A 154 0.20 -4.97 45.19
CA SER A 154 0.91 -6.15 45.73
C SER A 154 1.70 -5.86 47.01
N LYS A 155 1.21 -4.95 47.85
CA LYS A 155 1.71 -4.78 49.23
C LYS A 155 0.86 -5.56 50.22
#